data_AF-W6TFQ2-F1
#
_entry.id   AF-W6TFQ2-F1
#
_cell.length_a   1.000
_cell.length_b   1.000
_cell.length_c   1.000
_cell.angle_alpha   90.00
_cell.angle_beta   90.00
_cell.angle_gamma   90.00
#
_symmetry.space_group_name_H-M   'P 1'
#
loop_
_entity.id
_entity.type
_entity.pdbx_description
1 polymer ?
#
loop_
_entity_poly.entity_id
_entity_poly.type
_entity_poly.pdbx_seq_one_letter_code
_entity_poly.pdbx_strand_id
1 'polypeptide(L)'
;MINRVMIMMMVVMVMGCNSGGVAGGEGAAGGGGSGAKSLSEVLLEVGRSAGNVFYSFLELVSGYLGFAVKSTTKKNEVGNYFDGLGKKLEIASE
;
A
#
# COMPACT_ATOMS: atom_id res chain seq x y z
N MET A 1 28.07 55.85 5.30
CA MET A 1 27.62 54.62 6.01
C MET A 1 26.51 53.89 5.28
N ILE A 2 25.60 54.61 4.59
CA ILE A 2 24.48 54.03 3.81
C ILE A 2 24.92 53.03 2.72
N ASN A 3 26.01 53.29 1.98
CA ASN A 3 26.45 52.39 0.91
C ASN A 3 26.85 50.98 1.37
N ARG A 4 27.48 50.82 2.55
CA ARG A 4 27.85 49.49 3.08
C ARG A 4 26.62 48.73 3.61
N VAL A 5 25.68 49.44 4.24
CA VAL A 5 24.46 48.86 4.82
C VAL A 5 23.50 48.42 3.70
N MET A 6 23.38 49.20 2.63
CA MET A 6 22.52 48.85 1.48
C MET A 6 23.06 47.63 0.72
N ILE A 7 24.38 47.48 0.62
CA ILE A 7 25.01 46.27 0.04
C ILE A 7 24.78 45.05 0.94
N MET A 8 24.89 45.17 2.27
CA MET A 8 24.56 44.04 3.16
C MET A 8 23.08 43.66 3.10
N MET A 9 22.17 44.63 3.01
CA MET A 9 20.73 44.39 2.89
C MET A 9 20.36 43.71 1.56
N MET A 10 21.07 44.04 0.48
CA MET A 10 20.87 43.43 -0.84
C MET A 10 21.45 42.00 -0.91
N VAL A 11 22.59 41.72 -0.25
CA VAL A 11 23.18 40.37 -0.20
C VAL A 11 22.35 39.41 0.65
N VAL A 12 21.68 39.90 1.71
CA VAL A 12 20.76 39.08 2.53
C VAL A 12 19.50 38.68 1.77
N MET A 13 19.04 39.47 0.79
CA MET A 13 17.86 39.13 -0.01
C MET A 13 18.13 38.19 -1.20
N VAL A 14 19.39 37.93 -1.56
CA VAL A 14 19.73 37.11 -2.76
C VAL A 14 20.05 35.64 -2.42
N MET A 15 20.08 35.25 -1.15
CA MET A 15 20.29 33.86 -0.71
C MET A 15 18.97 33.18 -0.32
N GLY A 16 18.02 33.06 -1.27
CA GLY A 16 16.72 32.49 -0.94
C GLY A 16 15.86 32.04 -2.11
N CYS A 17 16.40 31.25 -3.04
CA CYS A 17 15.61 30.54 -4.05
C CYS A 17 15.66 29.00 -3.90
N ASN A 18 16.01 28.49 -2.70
CA ASN A 18 15.90 27.05 -2.41
C ASN A 18 15.73 26.74 -0.91
N SER A 19 14.61 27.17 -0.33
CA SER A 19 13.92 26.44 0.73
C SER A 19 12.63 27.19 1.03
N GLY A 20 11.49 26.57 0.72
CA GLY A 20 10.23 27.01 1.29
C GLY A 20 10.25 26.81 2.81
N GLY A 21 9.72 27.79 3.55
CA GLY A 21 9.57 27.76 5.00
C GLY A 21 10.87 28.10 5.74
N VAL A 22 10.88 28.89 6.81
CA VAL A 22 9.81 29.36 7.67
C VAL A 22 10.43 30.47 8.54
N ALA A 23 9.84 31.66 8.48
CA ALA A 23 10.03 32.68 9.51
C ALA A 23 8.64 33.23 9.84
N GLY A 24 8.02 32.67 10.89
CA GLY A 24 6.77 33.18 11.42
C GLY A 24 5.89 32.11 12.03
N GLY A 25 5.84 32.09 13.36
CA GLY A 25 4.67 31.62 14.10
C GLY A 25 4.71 30.17 14.56
N GLU A 26 4.92 30.01 15.87
CA GLU A 26 4.30 28.95 16.64
C GLU A 26 2.79 28.90 16.33
N GLY A 27 2.26 27.69 16.09
CA GLY A 27 0.83 27.41 16.19
C GLY A 27 -0.06 27.79 15.00
N ALA A 28 -0.11 26.93 13.99
CA ALA A 28 -1.33 26.70 13.22
C ALA A 28 -1.32 25.30 12.60
N ALA A 29 -1.41 24.28 13.46
CA ALA A 29 -2.01 23.01 13.06
C ALA A 29 -3.47 23.30 12.72
N GLY A 30 -3.83 23.32 11.43
CA GLY A 30 -5.19 23.66 11.04
C GLY A 30 -5.33 24.15 9.61
N GLY A 31 -4.81 23.38 8.65
CA GLY A 31 -5.12 23.55 7.24
C GLY A 31 -6.02 22.42 6.76
N GLY A 32 -7.28 22.42 7.21
CA GLY A 32 -8.31 21.53 6.68
C GLY A 32 -8.56 21.83 5.20
N GLY A 33 -8.05 20.94 4.35
CA GLY A 33 -8.27 20.94 2.90
C GLY A 33 -8.58 19.52 2.44
N SER A 34 -9.87 19.24 2.29
CA SER A 34 -10.50 18.12 1.56
C SER A 34 -9.62 17.02 0.97
N GLY A 35 -9.78 15.81 1.53
CA GLY A 35 -10.12 14.63 0.73
C GLY A 35 -8.99 13.75 0.19
N ALA A 36 -7.72 14.17 0.25
CA ALA A 36 -6.62 13.33 -0.23
C ALA A 36 -5.97 12.55 0.92
N LYS A 37 -6.24 11.22 0.98
CA LYS A 37 -5.44 10.30 1.81
C LYS A 37 -3.96 10.45 1.45
N SER A 38 -3.08 10.38 2.44
CA SER A 38 -1.65 10.36 2.16
C SER A 38 -1.34 9.16 1.23
N LEU A 39 -0.37 9.30 0.32
CA LEU A 39 0.03 8.21 -0.59
C LEU A 39 0.28 6.89 0.16
N SER A 40 0.89 6.97 1.35
CA SER A 40 1.13 5.81 2.21
C SER A 40 -0.16 5.14 2.70
N GLU A 41 -1.19 5.91 3.03
CA GLU A 41 -2.48 5.41 3.47
C GLU A 41 -3.24 4.71 2.33
N VAL A 42 -3.19 5.29 1.12
CA VAL A 42 -3.73 4.67 -0.10
C VAL A 42 -3.03 3.34 -0.38
N LEU A 43 -1.71 3.29 -0.30
CA LEU A 43 -0.93 2.07 -0.54
C LEU A 43 -1.25 0.98 0.50
N LEU A 44 -1.46 1.33 1.77
CA LEU A 44 -1.87 0.38 2.80
C LEU A 44 -3.28 -0.18 2.56
N GLU A 45 -4.22 0.66 2.11
CA GLU A 45 -5.58 0.25 1.79
C GLU A 45 -5.63 -0.64 0.54
N VAL A 46 -4.87 -0.30 -0.50
CA VAL A 46 -4.70 -1.14 -1.69
C VAL A 46 -4.10 -2.49 -1.32
N GLY A 47 -3.06 -2.52 -0.47
CA GLY A 47 -2.46 -3.76 0.01
C GLY A 47 -3.46 -4.65 0.77
N ARG A 48 -4.28 -4.06 1.63
CA ARG A 48 -5.37 -4.78 2.32
C ARG A 48 -6.44 -5.30 1.37
N SER A 49 -6.86 -4.48 0.41
CA SER A 49 -7.86 -4.86 -0.59
C SER A 49 -7.36 -5.99 -1.49
N ALA A 50 -6.11 -5.91 -1.97
CA ALA A 50 -5.49 -6.96 -2.76
C ALA A 50 -5.38 -8.27 -1.97
N GLY A 51 -4.97 -8.18 -0.69
CA GLY A 51 -4.95 -9.34 0.21
C GLY A 51 -6.33 -9.98 0.34
N ASN A 52 -7.38 -9.18 0.57
CA ASN A 52 -8.75 -9.70 0.70
C ASN A 52 -9.22 -10.41 -0.57
N VAL A 53 -9.00 -9.81 -1.75
CA VAL A 53 -9.34 -10.43 -3.04
C VAL A 53 -8.58 -11.75 -3.25
N PHE A 54 -7.30 -11.80 -2.87
CA PHE A 54 -6.51 -13.03 -2.95
C PHE A 54 -7.07 -14.15 -2.06
N TYR A 55 -7.46 -13.84 -0.81
CA TYR A 55 -8.07 -14.83 0.06
C TYR A 55 -9.46 -15.26 -0.41
N SER A 56 -10.30 -14.34 -0.89
CA SER A 56 -11.60 -14.69 -1.50
C SER A 56 -11.45 -15.53 -2.76
N PHE A 57 -10.42 -15.30 -3.56
CA PHE A 57 -10.10 -16.16 -4.70
C PHE A 57 -9.70 -17.57 -4.26
N LEU A 58 -8.86 -17.70 -3.23
CA LEU A 58 -8.53 -19.01 -2.67
C LEU A 58 -9.75 -19.71 -2.06
N GLU A 59 -10.66 -18.97 -1.41
CA GLU A 59 -11.93 -19.50 -0.91
C GLU A 59 -12.84 -19.97 -2.05
N LEU A 60 -12.94 -19.20 -3.13
CA LEU A 60 -13.69 -19.57 -4.33
C LEU A 60 -13.11 -20.82 -4.99
N VAL A 61 -11.79 -20.83 -5.23
CA VAL A 61 -11.06 -21.95 -5.83
C VAL A 61 -11.18 -23.20 -4.97
N SER A 62 -11.05 -23.09 -3.64
CA SER A 62 -11.26 -24.21 -2.72
C SER A 62 -12.73 -24.67 -2.65
N GLY A 63 -13.69 -23.76 -2.80
CA GLY A 63 -15.12 -24.08 -2.93
C GLY A 63 -15.43 -24.85 -4.21
N TYR A 64 -14.89 -24.42 -5.36
CA TYR A 64 -15.05 -25.13 -6.65
C TYR A 64 -14.31 -26.46 -6.67
N LEU A 65 -13.09 -26.51 -6.11
CA LEU A 65 -12.30 -27.72 -6.06
C LEU A 65 -12.75 -28.68 -4.96
N GLY A 66 -13.59 -28.25 -4.00
CA GLY A 66 -14.13 -29.07 -2.91
C GLY A 66 -13.18 -29.31 -1.73
N PHE A 67 -12.09 -28.54 -1.61
CA PHE A 67 -11.04 -28.78 -0.60
C PHE A 67 -10.54 -27.51 0.06
N ALA A 68 -11.03 -27.27 1.28
CA ALA A 68 -10.60 -26.17 2.15
C ALA A 68 -9.47 -26.61 3.08
N VAL A 69 -8.29 -26.00 2.91
CA VAL A 69 -7.12 -26.24 3.77
C VAL A 69 -7.27 -25.49 5.08
N LYS A 70 -7.10 -26.19 6.20
CA LYS A 70 -7.06 -25.62 7.57
C LYS A 70 -5.64 -25.65 8.10
N SER A 71 -5.36 -24.92 9.18
CA SER A 71 -4.06 -24.94 9.85
C SER A 71 -3.64 -26.34 10.36
N THR A 72 -4.62 -27.22 10.58
CA THR A 72 -4.41 -28.61 11.01
C THR A 72 -4.25 -29.59 9.84
N THR A 73 -4.48 -29.17 8.60
CA THR A 73 -4.41 -30.03 7.41
C THR A 73 -2.96 -30.43 7.15
N LYS A 74 -2.71 -31.74 7.03
CA LYS A 74 -1.36 -32.25 6.79
C LYS A 74 -0.99 -32.12 5.31
N LYS A 75 0.31 -31.95 5.02
CA LYS A 75 0.81 -31.83 3.64
C LYS A 75 0.42 -33.00 2.74
N ASN A 76 0.40 -34.22 3.28
CA ASN A 76 0.01 -35.42 2.54
C ASN A 76 -1.50 -35.47 2.22
N GLU A 77 -2.36 -34.94 3.09
CA GLU A 77 -3.80 -34.85 2.83
C GLU A 77 -4.09 -33.93 1.64
N VAL A 78 -3.35 -32.83 1.52
CA VAL A 78 -3.41 -31.93 0.35
C VAL A 78 -3.00 -32.68 -0.92
N GLY A 79 -1.86 -33.36 -0.91
CA GLY A 79 -1.37 -34.12 -2.07
C GLY A 79 -2.35 -35.21 -2.52
N ASN A 80 -2.86 -35.99 -1.57
CA ASN A 80 -3.83 -37.06 -1.86
C ASN A 80 -5.13 -36.52 -2.47
N TYR A 81 -5.61 -35.36 -2.01
CA TYR A 81 -6.81 -34.74 -2.57
C TYR A 81 -6.65 -34.39 -4.04
N PHE A 82 -5.57 -33.67 -4.37
CA PHE A 82 -5.34 -33.20 -5.74
C PHE A 82 -4.95 -34.33 -6.70
N ASP A 83 -4.25 -35.36 -6.24
CA ASP A 83 -4.00 -36.57 -7.04
C ASP A 83 -5.31 -37.30 -7.40
N GLY A 84 -6.20 -37.47 -6.41
CA GLY A 84 -7.52 -38.07 -6.62
C GLY A 84 -8.40 -37.23 -7.55
N LEU A 85 -8.34 -35.90 -7.44
CA LEU A 85 -9.05 -35.01 -8.35
C LEU A 85 -8.50 -35.13 -9.78
N GLY A 86 -7.17 -35.14 -9.96
CA GLY A 86 -6.53 -35.30 -11.26
C GLY A 86 -6.99 -36.57 -11.99
N LYS A 87 -7.01 -37.70 -11.29
CA LYS A 87 -7.52 -38.98 -11.84
C LYS A 87 -8.99 -38.91 -12.29
N LYS A 88 -9.85 -38.21 -11.53
CA LYS A 88 -11.26 -38.02 -11.90
C LYS A 88 -11.42 -37.16 -13.15
N LEU A 89 -10.59 -36.12 -13.28
CA LEU A 89 -10.59 -35.25 -14.45
C LEU A 89 -10.09 -35.97 -15.70
N GLU A 90 -9.05 -36.81 -15.56
CA GLU A 90 -8.54 -37.67 -16.63
C GLU A 90 -9.65 -38.58 -17.18
N ILE A 91 -10.37 -39.30 -16.31
CA ILE A 91 -11.50 -40.15 -16.70
C ILE A 91 -12.63 -39.34 -17.35
N ALA A 92 -12.94 -38.15 -16.83
CA ALA A 92 -14.01 -37.31 -17.36
C ALA A 92 -13.68 -36.64 -18.70
N SER A 93 -12.39 -36.61 -19.09
CA SER A 93 -11.90 -36.01 -20.32
C SER A 93 -11.80 -36.98 -21.50
N GLU A 94 -12.08 -38.26 -21.25
CA GLU A 94 -12.22 -39.33 -22.26
C GLU A 94 -13.64 -39.36 -22.85
#